data_AF-A0A842S8H7-F1
#
_entry.id   AF-A0A842S8H7-F1
#
_cell.length_a   1.000
_cell.length_b   1.000
_cell.length_c   1.000
_cell.angle_alpha   90.00
_cell.angle_beta   90.00
_cell.angle_gamma   90.00
#
_symmetry.space_group_name_H-M   'P 1'
#
loop_
_entity.id
_entity.type
_entity.pdbx_description
1 polymer ?
#
loop_
_entity_poly.entity_id
_entity_poly.type
_entity_poly.pdbx_seq_one_letter_code
_entity_poly.pdbx_strand_id
1 'polypeptide(L)'
;MIIYLYGDLRFSQSTKISDPPKPIKLRIRKDDSIKTIADILNKLNIQKELISHIFVNGKYCGYGKKILSNDRIGLFPRNMALNFAEIEKNNPISVQVNISDEISHKMDESVFEIKVPEGSNIDYLLNKIHIQDVLSNLNIQLNGNSIKNIQETIHNNDLIYINRKSSTIDE
;
A
#
# COMPACT_ATOMS: atom_id res chain seq x y z
N MET A 1 -16.04 12.42 -5.44
CA MET A 1 -15.80 11.40 -4.40
C MET A 1 -15.96 12.03 -3.03
N ILE A 2 -16.15 11.20 -2.00
CA ILE A 2 -16.28 11.63 -0.61
C ILE A 2 -15.13 11.02 0.18
N ILE A 3 -14.45 11.84 0.98
CA ILE A 3 -13.35 11.40 1.83
C ILE A 3 -13.73 11.67 3.28
N TYR A 4 -13.51 10.68 4.13
CA TYR A 4 -13.73 10.72 5.55
C TYR A 4 -12.37 10.67 6.24
N LEU A 5 -12.01 11.75 6.93
CA LEU A 5 -10.79 11.82 7.75
C LEU A 5 -11.14 11.49 9.20
N TYR A 6 -10.51 10.44 9.73
CA TYR A 6 -10.69 9.98 11.10
C TYR A 6 -9.51 10.40 11.99
N GLY A 7 -9.71 10.32 13.31
CA GLY A 7 -8.68 10.65 14.30
C GLY A 7 -8.05 12.02 14.08
N ASP A 8 -6.72 12.07 14.16
CA ASP A 8 -5.93 13.29 14.05
C ASP A 8 -5.76 13.79 12.61
N LEU A 9 -6.09 12.96 11.60
CA LEU A 9 -6.09 13.43 10.21
C LEU A 9 -7.08 14.58 10.00
N ARG A 10 -8.09 14.71 10.86
CA ARG A 10 -9.03 15.83 10.85
C ARG A 10 -8.32 17.18 10.99
N PHE A 11 -7.20 17.22 11.71
CA PHE A 11 -6.46 18.47 11.95
C PHE A 11 -5.63 18.91 10.75
N SER A 12 -5.31 17.99 9.82
CA SER A 12 -4.54 18.32 8.61
C SER A 12 -5.23 19.32 7.68
N GLN A 13 -6.56 19.47 7.80
CA GLN A 13 -7.37 20.36 6.96
C GLN A 13 -8.04 21.48 7.78
N SER A 14 -7.94 21.47 9.11
CA SER A 14 -8.67 22.38 9.98
C SER A 14 -7.79 23.50 10.50
N THR A 15 -7.29 24.36 9.62
CA THR A 15 -6.58 25.59 10.05
C THR A 15 -7.51 26.65 10.65
N LYS A 16 -8.84 26.41 10.70
CA LYS A 16 -9.84 27.40 11.17
C LYS A 16 -10.95 26.85 12.07
N ILE A 17 -10.90 25.58 12.50
CA ILE A 17 -11.96 24.98 13.33
C ILE A 17 -11.31 24.34 14.57
N SER A 18 -11.64 24.83 15.76
CA SER A 18 -11.03 24.35 17.02
C SER A 18 -11.50 22.95 17.43
N ASP A 19 -12.62 22.47 16.89
CA ASP A 19 -13.10 21.09 17.09
C ASP A 19 -13.89 20.61 15.85
N PRO A 20 -13.20 20.05 14.84
CA PRO A 20 -13.88 19.58 13.65
C PRO A 20 -14.77 18.36 13.93
N PRO A 21 -15.89 18.21 13.20
CA PRO A 21 -16.82 17.10 13.37
C PRO A 21 -16.13 15.74 13.14
N LYS A 22 -16.61 14.70 13.83
CA LYS A 22 -16.02 13.35 13.81
C LYS A 22 -16.91 12.40 13.01
N PRO A 23 -16.46 11.82 11.87
CA PRO A 23 -15.29 12.18 11.05
C PRO A 23 -15.49 13.49 10.25
N ILE A 24 -14.40 14.11 9.78
CA ILE A 24 -14.51 15.19 8.79
C ILE A 24 -14.89 14.57 7.45
N LYS A 25 -15.95 15.09 6.84
CA LYS A 25 -16.38 14.72 5.49
C LYS A 25 -15.92 15.78 4.50
N LEU A 26 -15.00 15.42 3.61
CA LEU A 26 -14.55 16.24 2.49
C LEU A 26 -15.22 15.78 1.21
N ARG A 27 -15.65 16.74 0.37
CA ARG A 27 -16.15 16.46 -0.97
C ARG A 27 -15.12 16.94 -1.98
N ILE A 28 -14.44 15.99 -2.63
CA ILE A 28 -13.42 16.29 -3.64
C ILE A 28 -13.99 15.94 -5.02
N ARG A 29 -13.87 16.86 -5.97
CA ARG A 29 -14.13 16.58 -7.37
C ARG A 29 -12.94 15.81 -7.94
N LYS A 30 -13.21 14.64 -8.53
CA LYS A 30 -12.17 13.88 -9.24
C LYS A 30 -11.85 14.65 -10.53
N ASP A 31 -10.56 14.85 -10.77
CA ASP A 31 -10.00 15.36 -12.02
C ASP A 31 -8.97 14.34 -12.54
N ASP A 32 -8.26 14.68 -13.61
CA ASP A 32 -7.30 13.78 -14.26
C ASP A 32 -6.01 13.58 -13.45
N SER A 33 -5.74 14.48 -12.48
CA SER A 33 -4.59 14.36 -11.58
C SER A 33 -4.82 13.36 -10.45
N ILE A 34 -6.07 12.97 -10.18
CA ILE A 34 -6.41 12.03 -9.11
C ILE A 34 -6.82 10.69 -9.72
N LYS A 35 -5.89 9.73 -9.70
CA LYS A 35 -6.10 8.37 -10.21
C LYS A 35 -6.10 7.32 -9.08
N THR A 36 -5.38 7.58 -8.00
CA THR A 36 -5.12 6.64 -6.91
C THR A 36 -5.31 7.27 -5.53
N ILE A 37 -5.28 6.44 -4.47
CA ILE A 37 -5.20 6.95 -3.08
C ILE A 37 -3.95 7.79 -2.85
N ALA A 38 -2.81 7.43 -3.45
CA ALA A 38 -1.59 8.21 -3.37
C ALA A 38 -1.81 9.67 -3.82
N ASP A 39 -2.49 9.86 -4.96
CA ASP A 39 -2.76 11.20 -5.50
C ASP A 39 -3.67 12.01 -4.57
N ILE A 40 -4.61 11.34 -3.90
CA ILE A 40 -5.49 11.97 -2.90
C ILE A 40 -4.69 12.46 -1.69
N LEU A 41 -3.81 11.61 -1.16
CA LEU A 41 -3.00 11.94 0.00
C LEU A 41 -2.04 13.09 -0.32
N ASN A 42 -1.41 13.06 -1.50
CA ASN A 42 -0.61 14.16 -2.02
C ASN A 42 -1.42 15.46 -2.14
N LYS A 43 -2.63 15.41 -2.72
CA LYS A 43 -3.50 16.59 -2.86
C LYS A 43 -3.93 17.18 -1.51
N LEU A 44 -4.07 16.33 -0.50
CA LEU A 44 -4.42 16.73 0.87
C LEU A 44 -3.18 17.10 1.70
N ASN A 45 -1.96 17.02 1.16
CA ASN A 45 -0.72 17.17 1.92
C ASN A 45 -0.65 16.25 3.15
N ILE A 46 -1.19 15.03 3.04
CA ILE A 46 -1.13 14.01 4.09
C ILE A 46 -0.03 13.02 3.73
N GLN A 47 0.96 12.90 4.60
CA GLN A 47 2.06 11.95 4.44
C GLN A 47 1.56 10.50 4.59
N LYS A 48 2.05 9.59 3.73
CA LYS A 48 1.71 8.16 3.75
C LYS A 48 2.01 7.54 5.12
N GLU A 49 3.09 7.96 5.76
CA GLU A 49 3.58 7.48 7.03
C GLU A 49 2.64 7.81 8.19
N LEU A 50 1.71 8.75 8.00
CA LEU A 50 0.69 9.07 8.99
C LEU A 50 -0.54 8.19 8.88
N ILE A 51 -0.70 7.42 7.80
CA ILE A 51 -1.86 6.56 7.57
C ILE A 51 -1.59 5.15 8.10
N SER A 52 -2.55 4.58 8.83
CA SER A 52 -2.58 3.14 9.15
C SER A 52 -3.46 2.36 8.18
N HIS A 53 -4.69 2.84 7.97
CA HIS A 53 -5.70 2.10 7.21
C HIS A 53 -6.40 2.99 6.20
N ILE A 54 -6.66 2.40 5.03
CA ILE A 54 -7.41 3.01 3.94
C ILE A 54 -8.57 2.09 3.62
N PHE A 55 -9.77 2.67 3.55
CA PHE A 55 -10.95 1.97 3.10
C PHE A 55 -11.56 2.65 1.89
N VAL A 56 -11.86 1.91 0.84
CA VAL A 56 -12.60 2.40 -0.33
C VAL A 56 -13.92 1.63 -0.42
N ASN A 57 -15.04 2.34 -0.34
CA ASN A 57 -16.38 1.78 -0.29
C ASN A 57 -16.58 0.70 0.78
N GLY A 58 -15.92 0.87 1.94
CA GLY A 58 -15.98 -0.07 3.07
C GLY A 58 -15.02 -1.26 2.95
N LYS A 59 -14.25 -1.35 1.87
CA LYS A 59 -13.24 -2.40 1.67
C LYS A 59 -11.86 -1.90 2.01
N TYR A 60 -11.06 -2.69 2.69
CA TYR A 60 -9.68 -2.35 2.97
C TYR A 60 -8.85 -2.35 1.69
N CYS A 61 -7.98 -1.36 1.55
CA CYS A 61 -7.16 -1.17 0.35
C CYS A 61 -5.78 -0.61 0.70
N GLY A 62 -4.84 -0.77 -0.22
CA GLY A 62 -3.53 -0.15 -0.15
C GLY A 62 -3.45 1.22 -0.81
N TYR A 63 -2.27 1.83 -0.67
CA TYR A 63 -1.93 3.18 -1.14
C TYR A 63 -2.06 3.36 -2.67
N GLY A 64 -1.85 2.29 -3.44
CA GLY A 64 -1.92 2.27 -4.91
C GLY A 64 -3.33 2.08 -5.46
N LYS A 65 -4.35 1.93 -4.61
CA LYS A 65 -5.72 1.64 -5.06
C LYS A 65 -6.24 2.73 -6.01
N LYS A 66 -6.67 2.32 -7.20
CA LYS A 66 -7.34 3.20 -8.18
C LYS A 66 -8.70 3.68 -7.67
N ILE A 67 -9.01 4.95 -7.95
CA ILE A 67 -10.20 5.65 -7.44
C ILE A 67 -11.13 6.11 -8.55
N LEU A 68 -12.42 5.93 -8.29
CA LEU A 68 -13.53 6.36 -9.14
C LEU A 68 -14.23 7.60 -8.58
N SER A 69 -14.92 8.34 -9.45
CA SER A 69 -15.56 9.63 -9.09
C SER A 69 -16.57 9.53 -7.95
N ASN A 70 -17.18 8.36 -7.75
CA ASN A 70 -18.24 8.14 -6.76
C ASN A 70 -17.78 7.37 -5.52
N ASP A 71 -16.47 7.13 -5.38
CA ASP A 71 -15.95 6.39 -4.24
C ASP A 71 -16.13 7.14 -2.92
N ARG A 72 -16.35 6.35 -1.86
CA ARG A 72 -16.32 6.76 -0.46
C ARG A 72 -15.04 6.24 0.17
N ILE A 73 -14.20 7.14 0.66
CA ILE A 73 -12.85 6.81 1.12
C ILE A 73 -12.74 7.12 2.61
N GLY A 74 -12.37 6.15 3.43
CA GLY A 74 -12.04 6.34 4.83
C GLY A 74 -10.54 6.30 5.03
N LEU A 75 -9.98 7.34 5.64
CA LEU A 75 -8.55 7.44 5.97
C LEU A 75 -8.38 7.48 7.49
N PHE A 76 -7.56 6.57 8.02
CA PHE A 76 -7.31 6.41 9.45
C PHE A 76 -5.84 6.65 9.77
N PRO A 77 -5.51 7.45 10.79
CA PRO A 77 -4.13 7.72 11.15
C PRO A 77 -3.46 6.54 11.86
N ARG A 78 -2.13 6.53 11.92
CA ARG A 78 -1.33 5.50 12.60
C ARG A 78 -1.65 5.33 14.08
N ASN A 79 -1.90 6.43 14.79
CA ASN A 79 -2.28 6.39 16.20
C ASN A 79 -3.72 5.90 16.45
N MET A 80 -4.48 5.65 15.38
CA MET A 80 -5.79 5.02 15.42
C MET A 80 -5.76 3.67 14.71
N ALA A 81 -4.68 2.90 14.95
CA ALA A 81 -4.58 1.54 14.45
C ALA A 81 -5.75 0.72 15.02
N LEU A 82 -6.71 0.41 14.16
CA LEU A 82 -7.83 -0.45 14.53
C LEU A 82 -7.29 -1.88 14.60
N ASN A 83 -7.40 -2.53 15.76
CA ASN A 83 -7.11 -3.96 15.90
C ASN A 83 -8.21 -4.78 15.19
N PHE A 84 -8.11 -4.93 13.87
CA PHE A 84 -8.95 -5.87 13.13
C PHE A 84 -8.06 -6.91 12.48
N ALA A 85 -7.91 -8.06 13.15
CA ALA A 85 -7.33 -9.27 12.56
C ALA A 85 -8.07 -9.75 11.29
N GLU A 86 -9.23 -9.17 10.97
CA GLU A 86 -10.07 -9.52 9.83
C GLU A 86 -9.92 -8.58 8.62
N ILE A 87 -9.16 -7.49 8.74
CA ILE A 87 -8.98 -6.52 7.66
C ILE A 87 -8.31 -7.15 6.43
N GLU A 88 -7.35 -8.05 6.62
CA GLU A 88 -6.65 -8.74 5.52
C GLU A 88 -7.55 -9.71 4.74
N LYS A 89 -8.70 -10.10 5.30
CA LYS A 89 -9.68 -10.98 4.64
C LYS A 89 -10.62 -10.21 3.72
N ASN A 90 -10.65 -8.88 3.80
CA ASN A 90 -11.54 -8.04 3.02
C ASN A 90 -10.86 -7.57 1.73
N ASN A 91 -11.39 -8.02 0.58
CA ASN A 91 -10.94 -7.65 -0.76
C ASN A 91 -9.45 -7.98 -1.05
N PRO A 92 -9.00 -9.22 -0.78
CA PRO A 92 -7.65 -9.63 -1.12
C PRO A 92 -7.50 -9.79 -2.64
N ILE A 93 -6.31 -9.48 -3.12
CA ILE A 93 -5.77 -9.96 -4.38
C ILE A 93 -4.76 -11.07 -4.08
N SER A 94 -4.69 -12.06 -4.95
CA SER A 94 -3.66 -13.10 -4.93
C SER A 94 -2.50 -12.69 -5.81
N VAL A 95 -1.27 -12.97 -5.36
CA VAL A 95 -0.05 -12.71 -6.13
C VAL A 95 0.88 -13.90 -5.97
N GLN A 96 1.60 -14.26 -7.04
CA GLN A 96 2.58 -15.34 -7.02
C GLN A 96 3.95 -14.76 -6.74
N VAL A 97 4.64 -15.27 -5.73
CA VAL A 97 5.97 -14.82 -5.34
C VAL A 97 6.94 -15.96 -5.55
N ASN A 98 8.02 -15.69 -6.28
CA ASN A 98 9.15 -16.56 -6.47
C ASN A 98 10.40 -15.90 -5.85
N ILE A 99 11.01 -16.60 -4.91
CA ILE A 99 12.15 -16.15 -4.12
C ILE A 99 13.30 -17.10 -4.38
N SER A 100 14.45 -16.56 -4.78
CA SER A 100 15.66 -17.37 -4.97
C SER A 100 16.06 -18.11 -3.69
N ASP A 101 16.62 -19.30 -3.83
CA ASP A 101 16.96 -20.19 -2.70
C ASP A 101 17.90 -19.53 -1.66
N GLU A 102 18.77 -18.62 -2.09
CA GLU A 102 19.68 -17.85 -1.21
C GLU A 102 18.95 -16.94 -0.21
N ILE A 103 17.73 -16.51 -0.55
CA ILE A 103 16.86 -15.67 0.29
C ILE A 103 15.83 -16.55 1.01
N SER A 104 15.40 -17.64 0.37
CA SER A 104 14.32 -18.50 0.85
C SER A 104 14.68 -19.33 2.08
N HIS A 105 15.92 -19.30 2.60
CA HIS A 105 16.28 -20.00 3.84
C HIS A 105 15.40 -19.68 5.08
N LYS A 106 14.53 -18.67 4.98
CA LYS A 106 13.51 -18.32 5.99
C LYS A 106 12.09 -18.84 5.66
N MET A 107 11.92 -19.57 4.56
CA MET A 107 10.64 -20.06 4.03
C MET A 107 10.75 -21.52 3.59
N ASP A 108 9.66 -22.27 3.72
CA ASP A 108 9.62 -23.69 3.35
C ASP A 108 9.55 -23.90 1.81
N GLU A 109 9.13 -22.87 1.08
CA GLU A 109 8.92 -22.92 -0.38
C GLU A 109 9.53 -21.68 -1.07
N SER A 110 10.20 -21.89 -2.20
CA SER A 110 10.74 -20.82 -3.05
C SER A 110 9.68 -20.17 -3.95
N VAL A 111 8.53 -20.82 -4.16
CA VAL A 111 7.41 -20.29 -4.93
C VAL A 111 6.12 -20.50 -4.17
N PHE A 112 5.40 -19.43 -3.89
CA PHE A 112 4.14 -19.50 -3.15
C PHE A 112 3.16 -18.41 -3.58
N GLU A 113 1.87 -18.64 -3.31
CA GLU A 113 0.82 -17.64 -3.46
C GLU A 113 0.63 -16.88 -2.14
N ILE A 114 0.52 -15.55 -2.20
CA ILE A 114 0.21 -14.73 -1.04
C ILE A 114 -0.95 -13.78 -1.32
N LYS A 115 -1.78 -13.60 -0.29
CA LYS A 115 -2.90 -12.66 -0.33
C LYS A 115 -2.52 -11.31 0.28
N VAL A 116 -2.74 -10.25 -0.49
CA VAL A 116 -2.52 -8.87 -0.06
C VAL A 116 -3.76 -8.03 -0.36
N PRO A 117 -4.00 -6.93 0.37
CA PRO A 117 -5.07 -5.99 0.05
C PRO A 117 -4.95 -5.44 -1.38
N GLU A 118 -6.07 -5.20 -2.05
CA GLU A 118 -6.06 -4.52 -3.35
C GLU A 118 -5.39 -3.13 -3.25
N GLY A 119 -4.47 -2.84 -4.16
CA GLY A 119 -3.71 -1.59 -4.17
C GLY A 119 -2.51 -1.58 -3.22
N SER A 120 -2.16 -2.73 -2.63
CA SER A 120 -0.85 -2.93 -1.99
C SER A 120 0.29 -2.74 -2.99
N ASN A 121 1.46 -2.39 -2.48
CA ASN A 121 2.68 -2.19 -3.25
C ASN A 121 3.76 -3.20 -2.84
N ILE A 122 4.88 -3.18 -3.55
CA ILE A 122 6.02 -4.07 -3.32
C ILE A 122 6.57 -3.92 -1.90
N ASP A 123 6.67 -2.69 -1.40
CA ASP A 123 7.06 -2.37 -0.02
C ASP A 123 6.20 -3.12 1.01
N TYR A 124 4.86 -3.09 0.87
CA TYR A 124 3.96 -3.85 1.74
C TYR A 124 4.21 -5.35 1.65
N LEU A 125 4.38 -5.88 0.43
CA LEU A 125 4.63 -7.31 0.22
C LEU A 125 5.92 -7.76 0.91
N LEU A 126 7.04 -7.05 0.69
CA LEU A 126 8.34 -7.37 1.28
C LEU A 126 8.28 -7.40 2.81
N ASN A 127 7.61 -6.42 3.40
CA ASN A 127 7.37 -6.38 4.85
C ASN A 127 6.54 -7.58 5.33
N LYS A 128 5.51 -7.96 4.57
CA LYS A 128 4.62 -9.09 4.91
C LYS A 128 5.33 -10.44 4.87
N ILE A 129 6.25 -10.63 3.93
CA ILE A 129 7.08 -11.84 3.81
C ILE A 129 8.37 -11.76 4.63
N HIS A 130 8.52 -10.73 5.47
CA HIS A 130 9.67 -10.53 6.36
C HIS A 130 11.03 -10.52 5.66
N ILE A 131 11.08 -10.02 4.42
CA ILE A 131 12.32 -9.74 3.70
C ILE A 131 12.70 -8.29 3.94
N GLN A 132 13.70 -8.09 4.80
CA GLN A 132 14.22 -6.77 5.18
C GLN A 132 15.64 -6.51 4.67
N ASP A 133 16.12 -7.29 3.69
CA ASP A 133 17.38 -6.99 3.02
C ASP A 133 17.32 -5.57 2.44
N VAL A 134 18.41 -4.80 2.57
CA VAL A 134 18.49 -3.45 2.01
C VAL A 134 18.13 -3.55 0.53
N LEU A 135 17.13 -2.80 0.06
CA LEU A 135 16.64 -2.84 -1.32
C LEU A 135 17.77 -2.71 -2.36
N SER A 136 18.87 -2.06 -1.99
CA SER A 136 20.09 -2.00 -2.79
C SER A 136 20.63 -3.37 -3.19
N ASN A 137 20.35 -4.41 -2.41
CA ASN A 137 20.88 -5.75 -2.53
C ASN A 137 19.89 -6.72 -3.18
N LEU A 138 18.66 -6.27 -3.47
CA LEU A 138 17.63 -7.08 -4.11
C LEU A 138 17.45 -6.63 -5.56
N ASN A 139 17.28 -7.60 -6.46
CA ASN A 139 16.69 -7.37 -7.77
C ASN A 139 15.29 -7.98 -7.75
N ILE A 140 14.31 -7.12 -7.99
CA ILE A 140 12.90 -7.45 -7.93
C ILE A 140 12.33 -7.26 -9.33
N GLN A 141 11.60 -8.26 -9.82
CA GLN A 141 10.88 -8.18 -11.07
C GLN A 141 9.39 -8.35 -10.84
N LEU A 142 8.59 -7.51 -11.51
CA LEU A 142 7.14 -7.60 -11.55
C LEU A 142 6.74 -7.97 -12.99
N ASN A 143 6.13 -9.15 -13.15
CA ASN A 143 5.72 -9.70 -14.44
C ASN A 143 6.88 -9.70 -15.47
N GLY A 144 8.09 -10.06 -15.01
CA GLY A 144 9.32 -10.11 -15.82
C GLY A 144 10.04 -8.76 -15.99
N ASN A 145 9.46 -7.64 -15.55
CA ASN A 145 10.10 -6.32 -15.64
C ASN A 145 10.80 -5.97 -14.33
N SER A 146 12.10 -5.64 -14.39
CA SER A 146 12.82 -5.13 -13.21
C SER A 146 12.21 -3.81 -12.73
N ILE A 147 11.81 -3.78 -11.47
CA ILE A 147 11.26 -2.59 -10.84
C ILE A 147 12.35 -1.84 -10.07
N LYS A 148 12.30 -0.51 -10.13
CA LYS A 148 13.22 0.36 -9.38
C LYS A 148 12.53 1.05 -8.21
N ASN A 149 11.21 1.01 -8.17
CA ASN A 149 10.40 1.72 -7.21
C ASN A 149 9.52 0.73 -6.43
N ILE A 150 9.81 0.54 -5.14
CA ILE A 150 9.01 -0.33 -4.27
C ILE A 150 7.59 0.19 -3.99
N GLN A 151 7.30 1.43 -4.37
CA GLN A 151 5.95 1.98 -4.30
C GLN A 151 5.08 1.56 -5.50
N GLU A 152 5.63 0.79 -6.45
CA GLU A 152 4.88 0.21 -7.55
C GLU A 152 3.76 -0.70 -7.03
N THR A 153 2.56 -0.51 -7.59
CA THR A 153 1.34 -1.17 -7.14
C THR A 153 1.25 -2.57 -7.70
N ILE A 154 0.87 -3.52 -6.86
CA ILE A 154 0.67 -4.91 -7.25
C ILE A 154 -0.81 -5.11 -7.63
N HIS A 155 -1.02 -5.94 -8.64
CA HIS A 155 -2.31 -6.32 -9.19
C HIS A 155 -2.56 -7.82 -9.01
N ASN A 156 -3.83 -8.19 -9.12
CA ASN A 156 -4.23 -9.58 -8.94
C ASN A 156 -3.58 -10.47 -10.01
N ASN A 157 -3.05 -11.60 -9.57
CA ASN A 157 -2.28 -12.58 -10.36
C ASN A 157 -0.93 -12.08 -10.87
N ASP A 158 -0.40 -10.98 -10.33
CA ASP A 158 0.97 -10.58 -10.62
C ASP A 158 1.96 -11.65 -10.17
N LEU A 159 3.02 -11.79 -10.95
CA LEU A 159 4.16 -12.66 -10.69
C LEU A 159 5.36 -11.81 -10.27
N ILE A 160 5.88 -12.07 -9.07
CA ILE A 160 6.95 -11.31 -8.45
C ILE A 160 8.15 -12.21 -8.24
N TYR A 161 9.28 -11.86 -8.85
CA TYR A 161 10.56 -12.54 -8.62
C TYR A 161 11.44 -11.69 -7.73
N ILE A 162 12.04 -12.30 -6.71
CA ILE A 162 12.94 -11.65 -5.77
C ILE A 162 14.22 -12.48 -5.71
N ASN A 163 15.34 -11.84 -6.05
CA ASN A 163 16.68 -12.43 -5.90
C ASN A 163 17.67 -11.42 -5.35
N ARG A 164 18.82 -11.90 -4.87
CA ARG A 164 19.93 -11.02 -4.50
C ARG A 164 20.59 -10.52 -5.77
N LYS A 165 21.00 -9.26 -5.76
CA LYS A 165 21.93 -8.77 -6.78
C LYS A 165 23.23 -9.54 -6.63
N SER A 166 23.72 -10.08 -7.72
CA SER A 166 25.07 -10.64 -7.78
C SER A 166 26.04 -9.54 -7.36
N SER A 167 26.77 -9.76 -6.27
CA SER A 167 27.97 -8.98 -6.02
C SER A 167 28.94 -9.33 -7.14
N THR A 168 29.06 -8.48 -8.14
CA THR A 168 30.26 -8.45 -8.97
C THR A 168 31.40 -8.11 -8.02
N ILE A 169 32.11 -9.15 -7.59
CA ILE A 169 33.48 -9.01 -7.15
C ILE A 169 34.21 -8.61 -8.43
N ASP A 170 34.47 -7.31 -8.58
CA ASP A 170 35.45 -6.84 -9.56
C ASP A 170 36.80 -7.46 -9.10
N GLU A 171 37.20 -8.55 -9.75
CA GLU A 171 38.57 -9.10 -9.69
C GLU A 171 39.55 -8.20 -10.46
#